data_AF-A0ABC8UBB6-F1
#
_entry.id   AF-A0ABC8UBB6-F1
#
_cell.length_a   1.000
_cell.length_b   1.000
_cell.length_c   1.000
_cell.angle_alpha   90.00
_cell.angle_beta   90.00
_cell.angle_gamma   90.00
#
_symmetry.space_group_name_H-M   'P 1'
#
loop_
_entity.id
_entity.type
_entity.pdbx_description
1 polymer ?
#
loop_
_entity_poly.entity_id
_entity_poly.type
_entity_poly.pdbx_seq_one_letter_code
_entity_poly.pdbx_strand_id
1 'polypeptide(L)'
;MSKITVCARFRPLNSKERRDHGDSICIDAQDDETFSFKDDKEDEHTFSFDRVFYEESEQADVYQYLALPIVIDAVNAINGTIITYGQTGAGKTYTMEGPCITDCHEQKKGLLPRVVDGLFKAIELSDDPTSYKIKLSMAEIYMEKVRVKTGKLILVDLAGSEKVEKSGAEGRVLEEAKAINKSLSALGNVINALTCGPQGKTNHIPYRDSKLTRILQDALGGNSQAALLCCCSPSPSNASESMSTLRFGARAKHIKSSLRVQCKEDKFDKTHGPTSLPKDETCQKILDKLRGKLDVDVMELLEELFIEEGIFNDFNSDEEVESAFKDVTSRTISSLQQAVEELLVTVEELEGENKALKARVEAAERYDAHWKEARENPSFLHRILGINGFISWFGSFFHI
;
A
#
# COMPACT_ATOMS: atom_id res chain seq x y z
N MET A 1 -26.15 5.86 -19.21
CA MET A 1 -25.08 5.99 -18.20
C MET A 1 -25.02 4.68 -17.46
N SER A 2 -23.83 4.08 -17.39
CA SER A 2 -23.62 2.86 -16.60
C SER A 2 -23.53 3.22 -15.12
N LYS A 3 -23.94 2.31 -14.23
CA LYS A 3 -23.71 2.47 -12.78
C LYS A 3 -22.45 1.73 -12.39
N ILE A 4 -21.81 2.18 -11.33
CA ILE A 4 -20.73 1.40 -10.69
C ILE A 4 -21.34 0.12 -10.12
N THR A 5 -20.74 -1.03 -10.41
CA THR A 5 -21.13 -2.30 -9.79
C THR A 5 -20.54 -2.34 -8.40
N VAL A 6 -21.36 -2.48 -7.36
CA VAL A 6 -20.92 -2.53 -5.97
C VAL A 6 -21.28 -3.88 -5.38
N CYS A 7 -20.28 -4.59 -4.88
CA CYS A 7 -20.44 -5.87 -4.19
C CYS A 7 -19.89 -5.78 -2.76
N ALA A 8 -20.43 -6.59 -1.86
CA ALA A 8 -19.88 -6.78 -0.52
C ALA A 8 -19.26 -8.17 -0.40
N ARG A 9 -18.15 -8.29 0.33
CA ARG A 9 -17.53 -9.57 0.66
C ARG A 9 -17.22 -9.63 2.15
N PHE A 10 -17.74 -10.65 2.82
CA PHE A 10 -17.46 -10.94 4.21
C PHE A 10 -16.48 -12.10 4.31
N ARG A 11 -15.36 -11.88 5.01
CA ARG A 11 -14.41 -12.95 5.29
C ARG A 11 -14.88 -13.83 6.46
N PRO A 12 -14.40 -15.07 6.60
CA PRO A 12 -14.61 -15.85 7.82
C PRO A 12 -14.02 -15.18 9.06
N LEU A 13 -14.55 -15.51 10.24
CA LEU A 13 -13.99 -15.10 11.53
C LEU A 13 -12.58 -15.66 11.72
N ASN A 14 -11.65 -14.79 12.16
CA ASN A 14 -10.28 -15.20 12.44
C ASN A 14 -10.15 -15.81 13.85
N SER A 15 -9.04 -16.49 14.13
CA SER A 15 -8.82 -17.17 15.42
C SER A 15 -8.82 -16.23 16.62
N LYS A 16 -8.46 -14.95 16.45
CA LYS A 16 -8.52 -13.96 17.53
C LYS A 16 -9.96 -13.55 17.81
N GLU A 17 -10.74 -13.25 16.77
CA GLU A 17 -12.15 -12.89 16.87
C GLU A 17 -12.98 -14.03 17.48
N ARG A 18 -12.72 -15.28 17.09
CA ARG A 18 -13.38 -16.45 17.70
C ARG A 18 -13.05 -16.63 19.18
N ARG A 19 -11.84 -16.26 19.62
CA ARG A 19 -11.48 -16.30 21.04
C ARG A 19 -12.15 -15.19 21.83
N ASP A 20 -12.24 -14.00 21.25
CA ASP A 20 -12.72 -12.80 21.95
C ASP A 20 -14.26 -12.74 22.00
N HIS A 21 -14.95 -13.23 20.96
CA HIS A 21 -16.41 -13.09 20.78
C HIS A 21 -17.13 -14.40 20.39
N GLY A 22 -16.45 -15.54 20.38
CA GLY A 22 -17.03 -16.82 19.92
C GLY A 22 -17.41 -16.77 18.44
N ASP A 23 -18.49 -17.46 18.09
CA ASP A 23 -19.04 -17.47 16.72
C ASP A 23 -20.05 -16.34 16.48
N SER A 24 -20.04 -15.29 17.33
CA SER A 24 -20.93 -14.13 17.16
C SER A 24 -20.54 -13.33 15.91
N ILE A 25 -21.53 -13.04 15.07
CA ILE A 25 -21.38 -12.25 13.85
C ILE A 25 -22.42 -11.13 13.78
N CYS A 26 -22.07 -10.04 13.11
CA CYS A 26 -22.92 -8.85 12.94
C CYS A 26 -23.77 -8.86 11.68
N ILE A 27 -23.76 -9.96 10.91
CA ILE A 27 -24.46 -10.05 9.62
C ILE A 27 -25.52 -11.12 9.69
N ASP A 28 -26.70 -10.79 9.21
CA ASP A 28 -27.79 -11.72 8.95
C ASP A 28 -28.05 -11.75 7.43
N ALA A 29 -27.69 -12.85 6.79
CA ALA A 29 -27.77 -13.03 5.34
C ALA A 29 -29.21 -13.33 4.94
N GLN A 30 -29.81 -12.47 4.11
CA GLN A 30 -31.16 -12.70 3.59
C GLN A 30 -31.08 -13.39 2.22
N ASP A 31 -30.31 -12.81 1.30
CA ASP A 31 -30.06 -13.35 -0.03
C ASP A 31 -28.69 -12.89 -0.57
N ASP A 32 -28.48 -13.11 -1.87
CA ASP A 32 -27.25 -12.78 -2.58
C ASP A 32 -27.07 -11.27 -2.87
N GLU A 33 -28.03 -10.42 -2.56
CA GLU A 33 -28.01 -8.97 -2.80
C GLU A 33 -28.24 -8.17 -1.52
N THR A 34 -29.01 -8.71 -0.58
CA THR A 34 -29.54 -8.04 0.60
C THR A 34 -29.16 -8.78 1.87
N PHE A 35 -28.78 -8.01 2.88
CA PHE A 35 -28.47 -8.52 4.22
C PHE A 35 -28.73 -7.44 5.28
N SER A 36 -28.92 -7.90 6.50
CA SER A 36 -29.00 -7.05 7.68
C SER A 36 -27.65 -7.00 8.40
N PHE A 37 -27.26 -5.82 8.86
CA PHE A 37 -26.02 -5.60 9.59
C PHE A 37 -26.30 -4.91 10.93
N LYS A 38 -25.84 -5.51 12.03
CA LYS A 38 -25.93 -4.95 13.38
C LYS A 38 -24.73 -4.07 13.68
N ASP A 39 -24.98 -2.82 14.08
CA ASP A 39 -23.91 -1.92 14.51
C ASP A 39 -23.50 -2.14 15.97
N ASP A 40 -22.53 -1.34 16.45
CA ASP A 40 -22.03 -1.41 17.84
C ASP A 40 -23.12 -1.15 18.90
N LYS A 41 -24.28 -0.62 18.51
CA LYS A 41 -25.43 -0.36 19.39
C LYS A 41 -26.52 -1.43 19.27
N GLU A 42 -26.27 -2.49 18.52
CA GLU A 42 -27.25 -3.53 18.16
C GLU A 42 -28.41 -3.00 17.31
N ASP A 43 -28.27 -1.82 16.71
CA ASP A 43 -29.25 -1.33 15.74
C ASP A 43 -29.05 -2.08 14.42
N GLU A 44 -30.14 -2.59 13.85
CA GLU A 44 -30.13 -3.36 12.61
C GLU A 44 -30.31 -2.46 11.39
N HIS A 45 -29.37 -2.54 10.44
CA HIS A 45 -29.38 -1.77 9.19
C HIS A 45 -29.40 -2.72 8.00
N THR A 46 -30.40 -2.61 7.13
CA THR A 46 -30.47 -3.40 5.90
C THR A 46 -29.70 -2.72 4.77
N PHE A 47 -28.83 -3.47 4.10
CA PHE A 47 -28.07 -3.04 2.92
C PHE A 47 -28.45 -3.87 1.69
N SER A 48 -28.41 -3.25 0.51
CA SER A 48 -28.62 -3.92 -0.77
C SER A 48 -27.54 -3.54 -1.77
N PHE A 49 -26.77 -4.53 -2.22
CA PHE A 49 -25.70 -4.41 -3.22
C PHE A 49 -26.06 -5.18 -4.49
N ASP A 50 -25.19 -5.13 -5.49
CA ASP A 50 -25.39 -5.90 -6.72
C ASP A 50 -25.03 -7.38 -6.51
N ARG A 51 -24.17 -7.69 -5.53
CA ARG A 51 -23.90 -9.05 -5.03
C ARG A 51 -23.26 -9.00 -3.64
N VAL A 52 -23.53 -10.01 -2.84
CA VAL A 52 -22.92 -10.23 -1.52
C VAL A 52 -22.27 -11.61 -1.51
N PHE A 53 -21.00 -11.64 -1.12
CA PHE A 53 -20.20 -12.85 -0.99
C PHE A 53 -19.98 -13.12 0.50
N TYR A 54 -20.47 -14.26 0.98
CA TYR A 54 -20.35 -14.69 2.37
C TYR A 54 -19.14 -15.61 2.56
N GLU A 55 -19.00 -16.22 3.74
CA GLU A 55 -17.82 -17.00 4.10
C GLU A 55 -17.54 -18.20 3.17
N GLU A 56 -18.60 -18.79 2.61
CA GLU A 56 -18.52 -19.95 1.70
C GLU A 56 -18.20 -19.55 0.25
N SER A 57 -18.19 -18.26 -0.08
CA SER A 57 -17.94 -17.81 -1.46
C SER A 57 -16.47 -17.97 -1.87
N GLU A 58 -16.24 -18.64 -2.99
CA GLU A 58 -14.90 -18.87 -3.51
C GLU A 58 -14.34 -17.65 -4.26
N GLN A 59 -13.02 -17.60 -4.45
CA GLN A 59 -12.39 -16.57 -5.27
C GLN A 59 -12.87 -16.61 -6.74
N ALA A 60 -13.22 -17.80 -7.22
CA ALA A 60 -13.74 -17.99 -8.56
C ALA A 60 -15.10 -17.31 -8.75
N ASP A 61 -15.97 -17.35 -7.74
CA ASP A 61 -17.29 -16.71 -7.78
C ASP A 61 -17.17 -15.19 -7.89
N VAL A 62 -16.27 -14.61 -7.08
CA VAL A 62 -15.98 -13.16 -7.11
C VAL A 62 -15.44 -12.77 -8.48
N TYR A 63 -14.52 -13.55 -9.05
CA TYR A 63 -13.99 -13.30 -10.39
C TYR A 63 -15.09 -13.37 -11.46
N GLN A 64 -15.90 -14.43 -11.45
CA GLN A 64 -16.90 -14.70 -12.46
C GLN A 64 -17.96 -13.61 -12.53
N TYR A 65 -18.39 -13.10 -11.36
CA TYR A 65 -19.41 -12.07 -11.28
C TYR A 65 -18.84 -10.65 -11.49
N LEU A 66 -17.76 -10.31 -10.78
CA LEU A 66 -17.26 -8.94 -10.71
C LEU A 66 -16.27 -8.61 -11.83
N ALA A 67 -15.30 -9.50 -12.07
CA ALA A 67 -14.12 -9.18 -12.87
C ALA A 67 -14.28 -9.61 -14.33
N LEU A 68 -14.90 -10.75 -14.60
CA LEU A 68 -15.05 -11.28 -15.95
C LEU A 68 -15.76 -10.31 -16.92
N PRO A 69 -16.88 -9.64 -16.55
CA PRO A 69 -17.51 -8.65 -17.43
C PRO A 69 -16.55 -7.51 -17.80
N ILE A 70 -15.75 -7.06 -16.84
CA ILE A 70 -14.78 -5.98 -17.01
C ILE A 70 -13.61 -6.42 -17.88
N VAL A 71 -13.17 -7.68 -17.76
CA VAL A 71 -12.14 -8.28 -18.62
C VAL A 71 -12.63 -8.34 -20.07
N ILE A 72 -13.88 -8.77 -20.29
CA ILE A 72 -14.49 -8.80 -21.63
C ILE A 72 -14.59 -7.39 -22.21
N ASP A 73 -15.04 -6.42 -21.42
CA ASP A 73 -15.14 -5.03 -21.84
C ASP A 73 -13.76 -4.42 -22.14
N ALA A 74 -12.72 -4.79 -21.39
CA ALA A 74 -11.34 -4.41 -21.67
C ALA A 74 -10.84 -4.95 -23.03
N VAL A 75 -11.16 -6.20 -23.38
CA VAL A 75 -10.87 -6.76 -24.71
C VAL A 75 -11.60 -5.99 -25.81
N ASN A 76 -12.80 -5.50 -25.53
CA ASN A 76 -13.61 -4.67 -26.43
C ASN A 76 -13.23 -3.18 -26.40
N ALA A 77 -12.04 -2.82 -25.88
CA ALA A 77 -11.53 -1.45 -25.79
C ALA A 77 -12.40 -0.48 -24.98
N ILE A 78 -13.06 -1.00 -23.94
CA ILE A 78 -13.72 -0.23 -22.88
C ILE A 78 -12.81 -0.27 -21.65
N ASN A 79 -12.56 0.86 -21.02
CA ASN A 79 -11.75 0.88 -19.81
C ASN A 79 -12.49 0.20 -18.65
N GLY A 80 -11.76 -0.57 -17.87
CA GLY A 80 -12.24 -1.28 -16.70
C GLY A 80 -11.49 -0.87 -15.45
N THR A 81 -12.18 -0.80 -14.31
CA THR A 81 -11.54 -0.55 -13.01
C THR A 81 -12.20 -1.38 -11.91
N ILE A 82 -11.40 -2.14 -11.16
CA ILE A 82 -11.86 -2.90 -9.99
C ILE A 82 -11.16 -2.36 -8.76
N ILE A 83 -11.95 -1.98 -7.75
CA ILE A 83 -11.47 -1.34 -6.52
C ILE A 83 -11.86 -2.22 -5.34
N THR A 84 -10.90 -2.63 -4.51
CA THR A 84 -11.19 -3.23 -3.19
C THR A 84 -11.13 -2.15 -2.11
N TYR A 85 -12.12 -2.11 -1.22
CA TYR A 85 -12.20 -1.13 -0.14
C TYR A 85 -12.68 -1.76 1.17
N GLY A 86 -12.15 -1.32 2.30
CA GLY A 86 -12.46 -1.86 3.63
C GLY A 86 -11.32 -1.72 4.63
N GLN A 87 -11.57 -2.09 5.88
CA GLN A 87 -10.55 -2.04 6.94
C GLN A 87 -9.38 -3.01 6.71
N THR A 88 -8.24 -2.75 7.34
CA THR A 88 -7.11 -3.69 7.40
C THR A 88 -7.56 -5.03 7.98
N GLY A 89 -7.03 -6.09 7.38
CA GLY A 89 -7.42 -7.46 7.73
C GLY A 89 -8.82 -7.86 7.27
N ALA A 90 -9.59 -7.04 6.54
CA ALA A 90 -10.87 -7.45 5.97
C ALA A 90 -10.77 -8.39 4.74
N GLY A 91 -9.56 -8.66 4.26
CA GLY A 91 -9.33 -9.56 3.13
C GLY A 91 -9.24 -8.87 1.76
N LYS A 92 -8.92 -7.57 1.70
CA LYS A 92 -8.71 -6.83 0.44
C LYS A 92 -7.57 -7.43 -0.39
N THR A 93 -6.36 -7.47 0.16
CA THR A 93 -5.17 -8.09 -0.46
C THR A 93 -5.36 -9.57 -0.74
N TYR A 94 -6.01 -10.31 0.17
CA TYR A 94 -6.39 -11.71 -0.10
C TYR A 94 -7.33 -11.83 -1.30
N THR A 95 -8.26 -10.89 -1.49
CA THR A 95 -9.15 -10.87 -2.66
C THR A 95 -8.37 -10.54 -3.92
N MET A 96 -7.44 -9.60 -3.87
CA MET A 96 -6.67 -9.17 -5.04
C MET A 96 -5.62 -10.21 -5.45
N GLU A 97 -4.83 -10.71 -4.52
CA GLU A 97 -3.66 -11.57 -4.80
C GLU A 97 -3.88 -13.03 -4.38
N GLY A 98 -4.53 -13.25 -3.23
CA GLY A 98 -4.64 -14.57 -2.59
C GLY A 98 -3.68 -14.74 -1.40
N PRO A 99 -3.43 -15.97 -0.93
CA PRO A 99 -2.59 -16.24 0.25
C PRO A 99 -1.08 -15.99 0.02
N CYS A 100 -0.58 -16.14 -1.21
CA CYS A 100 0.74 -15.65 -1.66
C CYS A 100 0.88 -15.89 -3.18
N ILE A 101 1.63 -15.07 -3.92
CA ILE A 101 1.90 -15.29 -5.36
C ILE A 101 2.62 -16.63 -5.60
N THR A 102 3.39 -17.12 -4.63
CA THR A 102 4.12 -18.40 -4.71
C THR A 102 3.28 -19.61 -4.32
N ASP A 103 2.12 -19.43 -3.67
CA ASP A 103 1.24 -20.52 -3.27
C ASP A 103 0.31 -20.88 -4.44
N CYS A 104 0.69 -21.92 -5.17
CA CYS A 104 0.03 -22.42 -6.38
C CYS A 104 -1.28 -23.20 -6.13
N HIS A 105 -2.05 -22.83 -5.10
CA HIS A 105 -3.40 -23.36 -4.91
C HIS A 105 -4.38 -22.68 -5.87
N GLU A 106 -4.72 -23.36 -6.97
CA GLU A 106 -5.60 -22.87 -8.06
C GLU A 106 -6.93 -22.29 -7.56
N GLN A 107 -7.50 -22.87 -6.48
CA GLN A 107 -8.75 -22.41 -5.87
C GLN A 107 -8.59 -21.09 -5.09
N LYS A 108 -7.41 -20.82 -4.52
CA LYS A 108 -7.16 -19.66 -3.66
C LYS A 108 -6.57 -18.45 -4.39
N LYS A 109 -6.22 -18.60 -5.68
CA LYS A 109 -5.80 -17.50 -6.56
C LYS A 109 -6.79 -16.33 -6.45
N GLY A 110 -6.27 -15.12 -6.19
CA GLY A 110 -7.06 -13.89 -6.13
C GLY A 110 -7.53 -13.41 -7.50
N LEU A 111 -8.11 -12.21 -7.54
CA LEU A 111 -8.60 -11.59 -8.77
C LEU A 111 -7.49 -11.31 -9.78
N LEU A 112 -6.32 -10.83 -9.34
CA LEU A 112 -5.21 -10.48 -10.22
C LEU A 112 -4.80 -11.64 -11.15
N PRO A 113 -4.35 -12.81 -10.65
CA PRO A 113 -3.95 -13.92 -11.53
C PRO A 113 -5.11 -14.38 -12.43
N ARG A 114 -6.35 -14.39 -11.94
CA ARG A 114 -7.53 -14.80 -12.74
C ARG A 114 -7.87 -13.81 -13.85
N VAL A 115 -7.71 -12.51 -13.59
CA VAL A 115 -7.90 -11.44 -14.58
C VAL A 115 -6.86 -11.56 -15.68
N VAL A 116 -5.60 -11.80 -15.32
CA VAL A 116 -4.52 -12.03 -16.28
C VAL A 116 -4.83 -13.24 -17.17
N ASP A 117 -5.12 -14.39 -16.55
CA ASP A 117 -5.44 -15.63 -17.28
C ASP A 117 -6.68 -15.45 -18.18
N GLY A 118 -7.72 -14.81 -17.65
CA GLY A 118 -8.96 -14.54 -18.38
C GLY A 118 -8.78 -13.60 -19.58
N LEU A 119 -7.91 -12.59 -19.44
CA LEU A 119 -7.61 -11.64 -20.50
C LEU A 119 -6.88 -12.31 -21.66
N PHE A 120 -5.86 -13.12 -21.38
CA PHE A 120 -5.18 -13.90 -22.41
C PHE A 120 -6.12 -14.90 -23.09
N LYS A 121 -6.93 -15.61 -22.30
CA LYS A 121 -7.93 -16.56 -22.83
C LYS A 121 -8.97 -15.88 -23.71
N ALA A 122 -9.46 -14.70 -23.32
CA ALA A 122 -10.46 -13.96 -24.10
C ALA A 122 -9.90 -13.50 -25.46
N ILE A 123 -8.60 -13.20 -25.53
CA ILE A 123 -7.92 -12.79 -26.76
C ILE A 123 -7.58 -13.99 -27.64
N GLU A 124 -7.24 -15.14 -27.05
CA GLU A 124 -7.07 -16.39 -27.82
C GLU A 124 -8.37 -16.86 -28.47
N LEU A 125 -9.52 -16.58 -27.83
CA LEU A 125 -10.84 -16.94 -28.34
C LEU A 125 -11.44 -15.93 -29.32
N SER A 126 -10.87 -14.72 -29.42
CA SER A 126 -11.34 -13.72 -30.39
C SER A 126 -10.81 -14.03 -31.79
N ASP A 127 -11.71 -14.37 -32.71
CA ASP A 127 -11.43 -14.64 -34.14
C ASP A 127 -11.07 -13.37 -34.97
N ASP A 128 -10.93 -12.21 -34.32
CA ASP A 128 -10.64 -10.96 -35.03
C ASP A 128 -9.14 -10.89 -35.37
N PRO A 129 -8.76 -10.73 -36.66
CA PRO A 129 -7.35 -10.62 -37.07
C PRO A 129 -6.67 -9.31 -36.63
N THR A 130 -7.23 -8.57 -35.66
CA THR A 130 -6.62 -7.34 -35.16
C THR A 130 -5.39 -7.64 -34.30
N SER A 131 -4.35 -6.80 -34.42
CA SER A 131 -3.26 -6.82 -33.46
C SER A 131 -3.75 -6.28 -32.11
N TYR A 132 -3.74 -7.12 -31.09
CA TYR A 132 -4.07 -6.73 -29.72
C TYR A 132 -2.83 -6.20 -29.02
N LYS A 133 -2.96 -5.06 -28.33
CA LYS A 133 -1.95 -4.60 -27.38
C LYS A 133 -2.58 -4.40 -26.02
N ILE A 134 -2.31 -5.38 -25.18
CA ILE A 134 -2.77 -5.38 -23.81
C ILE A 134 -1.74 -4.61 -22.98
N LYS A 135 -2.13 -3.47 -22.40
CA LYS A 135 -1.35 -2.82 -21.35
C LYS A 135 -2.02 -3.16 -20.02
N LEU A 136 -1.58 -4.24 -19.39
CA LEU A 136 -1.96 -4.55 -18.02
C LEU A 136 -1.11 -3.66 -17.10
N SER A 137 -1.77 -2.83 -16.31
CA SER A 137 -1.10 -2.02 -15.29
C SER A 137 -1.66 -2.42 -13.93
N MET A 138 -0.97 -3.36 -13.27
CA MET A 138 -1.15 -3.60 -11.84
C MET A 138 -0.31 -2.56 -11.12
N ALA A 139 -0.97 -1.67 -10.40
CA ALA A 139 -0.31 -0.60 -9.65
C ALA A 139 -0.41 -0.91 -8.15
N GLU A 140 0.59 -1.58 -7.58
CA GLU A 140 1.43 -0.80 -6.67
C GLU A 140 2.35 -0.02 -7.59
N ILE A 141 2.20 1.29 -7.50
CA ILE A 141 2.26 2.12 -8.68
C ILE A 141 3.65 2.01 -9.38
N TYR A 142 3.84 1.51 -10.63
CA TYR A 142 4.99 1.80 -11.57
C TYR A 142 4.91 1.12 -12.99
N MET A 143 4.84 1.96 -14.05
CA MET A 143 5.49 1.93 -15.41
C MET A 143 5.27 0.80 -16.46
N GLU A 144 5.30 0.91 -17.82
CA GLU A 144 5.47 1.95 -18.89
C GLU A 144 5.11 1.36 -20.31
N LYS A 145 5.10 2.18 -21.40
CA LYS A 145 4.37 2.15 -22.71
C LYS A 145 4.79 1.22 -23.90
N VAL A 146 3.87 1.03 -24.89
CA VAL A 146 3.83 1.53 -26.33
C VAL A 146 2.37 1.32 -26.88
N ARG A 147 1.91 1.85 -28.06
CA ARG A 147 0.47 1.92 -28.54
C ARG A 147 0.00 0.90 -29.62
N VAL A 148 -1.27 0.43 -29.55
CA VAL A 148 -2.25 -0.15 -30.53
C VAL A 148 -3.66 -0.04 -29.85
N LYS A 149 -4.82 -0.39 -30.45
CA LYS A 149 -6.15 -0.38 -29.78
C LYS A 149 -6.05 -0.91 -28.33
N THR A 150 -6.26 -0.04 -27.35
CA THR A 150 -6.03 -0.35 -25.93
C THR A 150 -7.33 -0.25 -25.14
N GLY A 151 -7.74 -1.31 -24.46
CA GLY A 151 -8.57 -1.20 -23.26
C GLY A 151 -7.66 -1.11 -22.04
N LYS A 152 -7.91 -0.16 -21.13
CA LYS A 152 -7.15 -0.04 -19.88
C LYS A 152 -7.90 -0.75 -18.76
N LEU A 153 -7.30 -1.79 -18.18
CA LEU A 153 -7.80 -2.43 -16.97
C LEU A 153 -6.97 -2.01 -15.76
N ILE A 154 -7.62 -1.42 -14.76
CA ILE A 154 -6.98 -0.96 -13.52
C ILE A 154 -7.50 -1.81 -12.36
N LEU A 155 -6.62 -2.51 -11.67
CA LEU A 155 -6.91 -3.17 -10.40
C LEU A 155 -6.33 -2.31 -9.28
N VAL A 156 -7.15 -1.96 -8.29
CA VAL A 156 -6.78 -1.05 -7.21
C VAL A 156 -7.00 -1.73 -5.87
N ASP A 157 -5.93 -2.02 -5.15
CA ASP A 157 -5.97 -2.41 -3.73
C ASP A 157 -5.81 -1.16 -2.87
N LEU A 158 -6.86 -0.77 -2.15
CA LEU A 158 -6.79 0.37 -1.24
C LEU A 158 -6.24 -0.06 0.12
N ALA A 159 -5.57 0.88 0.81
CA ALA A 159 -5.17 0.68 2.19
C ALA A 159 -6.38 0.55 3.13
N GLY A 160 -6.12 0.14 4.39
CA GLY A 160 -7.13 0.07 5.43
C GLY A 160 -7.84 1.40 5.68
N SER A 161 -9.17 1.36 5.77
CA SER A 161 -10.01 2.53 6.09
C SER A 161 -10.27 2.73 7.57
N GLU A 162 -9.58 2.00 8.44
CA GLU A 162 -9.80 2.06 9.89
C GLU A 162 -9.35 3.38 10.53
N LYS A 163 -10.02 3.72 11.62
CA LYS A 163 -9.66 4.90 12.41
C LYS A 163 -8.28 4.74 13.03
N VAL A 164 -7.52 5.83 13.01
CA VAL A 164 -6.19 5.93 13.62
C VAL A 164 -6.20 5.59 15.13
N GLU A 165 -7.28 5.92 15.82
CA GLU A 165 -7.48 5.56 17.24
C GLU A 165 -7.46 4.03 17.47
N LYS A 166 -7.89 3.26 16.47
CA LYS A 166 -7.97 1.79 16.54
C LYS A 166 -6.65 1.11 16.18
N SER A 167 -5.77 1.79 15.44
CA SER A 167 -4.48 1.23 15.04
C SER A 167 -3.43 1.27 16.15
N GLY A 168 -3.61 2.12 17.17
CA GLY A 168 -2.64 2.30 18.26
C GLY A 168 -1.27 2.80 17.77
N ALA A 169 -1.23 3.42 16.58
CA ALA A 169 0.00 3.88 15.95
C ALA A 169 0.58 5.10 16.68
N GLU A 170 1.89 5.08 16.94
CA GLU A 170 2.63 6.18 17.55
C GLU A 170 3.78 6.66 16.65
N GLY A 171 4.22 7.90 16.84
CA GLY A 171 5.38 8.46 16.15
C GLY A 171 5.22 8.50 14.63
N ARG A 172 6.19 7.94 13.89
CA ARG A 172 6.19 7.99 12.41
C ARG A 172 5.05 7.18 11.78
N VAL A 173 4.64 6.07 12.41
CA VAL A 173 3.53 5.23 11.93
C VAL A 173 2.20 5.97 12.02
N LEU A 174 2.05 6.87 13.00
CA LEU A 174 0.88 7.72 13.13
C LEU A 174 0.74 8.70 11.96
N GLU A 175 1.84 9.31 11.53
CA GLU A 175 1.84 10.24 10.39
C GLU A 175 1.54 9.53 9.07
N GLU A 176 2.05 8.30 8.90
CA GLU A 176 1.68 7.43 7.77
C GLU A 176 0.18 7.11 7.78
N ALA A 177 -0.36 6.67 8.91
CA ALA A 177 -1.77 6.36 9.06
C ALA A 177 -2.67 7.57 8.79
N LYS A 178 -2.24 8.78 9.19
CA LYS A 178 -2.94 10.04 8.85
C LYS A 178 -2.91 10.33 7.36
N ALA A 179 -1.76 10.14 6.70
CA ALA A 179 -1.62 10.37 5.27
C ALA A 179 -2.52 9.41 4.45
N ILE A 180 -2.54 8.13 4.82
CA ILE A 180 -3.44 7.12 4.25
C ILE A 180 -4.89 7.57 4.40
N ASN A 181 -5.31 7.89 5.63
CA ASN A 181 -6.68 8.30 5.92
C ASN A 181 -7.08 9.63 5.25
N LYS A 182 -6.13 10.53 5.00
CA LYS A 182 -6.38 11.76 4.21
C LYS A 182 -6.80 11.42 2.78
N SER A 183 -6.11 10.49 2.13
CA SER A 183 -6.44 10.06 0.75
C SER A 183 -7.80 9.34 0.68
N LEU A 184 -8.10 8.48 1.66
CA LEU A 184 -9.39 7.78 1.75
C LEU A 184 -10.55 8.73 2.10
N SER A 185 -10.30 9.76 2.90
CA SER A 185 -11.28 10.82 3.20
C SER A 185 -11.57 11.67 1.97
N ALA A 186 -10.54 12.05 1.20
CA ALA A 186 -10.72 12.74 -0.08
C ALA A 186 -11.57 11.91 -1.06
N LEU A 187 -11.32 10.59 -1.12
CA LEU A 187 -12.14 9.66 -1.90
C LEU A 187 -13.60 9.67 -1.42
N GLY A 188 -13.85 9.61 -0.12
CA GLY A 188 -15.19 9.75 0.46
C GLY A 188 -15.88 11.06 0.06
N ASN A 189 -15.15 12.18 0.06
CA ASN A 189 -15.67 13.50 -0.33
C ASN A 189 -16.04 13.56 -1.82
N VAL A 190 -15.23 12.96 -2.69
CA VAL A 190 -15.53 12.85 -4.13
C VAL A 190 -16.83 12.07 -4.36
N ILE A 191 -16.99 10.92 -3.71
CA ILE A 191 -18.22 10.11 -3.83
C ILE A 191 -19.42 10.91 -3.32
N ASN A 192 -19.31 11.56 -2.16
CA ASN A 192 -20.38 12.38 -1.61
C ASN A 192 -20.77 13.54 -2.55
N ALA A 193 -19.79 14.19 -3.18
CA ALA A 193 -20.05 15.25 -4.15
C ALA A 193 -20.75 14.72 -5.42
N LEU A 194 -20.40 13.51 -5.87
CA LEU A 194 -21.00 12.85 -7.02
C LEU A 194 -22.46 12.40 -6.78
N THR A 195 -22.80 12.04 -5.54
CA THR A 195 -24.11 11.46 -5.21
C THR A 195 -25.08 12.46 -4.61
N CYS A 196 -24.57 13.42 -3.82
CA CYS A 196 -25.38 14.34 -3.01
C CYS A 196 -25.26 15.81 -3.44
N GLY A 197 -24.67 16.08 -4.62
CA GLY A 197 -24.50 17.43 -5.13
C GLY A 197 -25.82 18.19 -5.32
N PRO A 198 -25.88 19.50 -5.05
CA PRO A 198 -27.08 20.29 -5.25
C PRO A 198 -27.51 20.27 -6.71
N GLN A 199 -28.74 19.83 -6.97
CA GLN A 199 -29.33 19.81 -8.31
C GLN A 199 -29.43 21.25 -8.85
N GLY A 200 -28.69 21.57 -9.91
CA GLY A 200 -28.80 22.84 -10.64
C GLY A 200 -27.65 23.84 -10.45
N LYS A 201 -26.57 23.52 -9.74
CA LYS A 201 -25.30 24.28 -9.80
C LYS A 201 -24.16 23.40 -10.29
N THR A 202 -23.14 24.01 -10.90
CA THR A 202 -21.87 23.35 -11.23
C THR A 202 -21.23 22.86 -9.94
N ASN A 203 -21.46 21.58 -9.59
CA ASN A 203 -20.87 21.00 -8.40
C ASN A 203 -19.41 20.66 -8.71
N HIS A 204 -18.48 21.40 -8.12
CA HIS A 204 -17.06 21.08 -8.24
C HIS A 204 -16.79 19.76 -7.52
N ILE A 205 -16.30 18.76 -8.25
CA ILE A 205 -15.93 17.46 -7.67
C ILE A 205 -14.44 17.52 -7.33
N PRO A 206 -14.06 17.33 -6.05
CA PRO A 206 -12.69 17.57 -5.58
C PRO A 206 -11.74 16.41 -5.90
N TYR A 207 -11.67 15.96 -7.16
CA TYR A 207 -10.75 14.89 -7.56
C TYR A 207 -9.28 15.26 -7.28
N ARG A 208 -8.96 16.56 -7.22
CA ARG A 208 -7.60 17.08 -7.00
C ARG A 208 -7.11 16.99 -5.55
N ASP A 209 -7.98 16.70 -4.58
CA ASP A 209 -7.62 16.71 -3.15
C ASP A 209 -6.65 15.58 -2.76
N SER A 210 -6.51 14.54 -3.59
CA SER A 210 -5.50 13.50 -3.41
C SER A 210 -5.03 12.91 -4.75
N LYS A 211 -3.80 12.39 -4.81
CA LYS A 211 -3.30 11.67 -6.00
C LYS A 211 -4.20 10.47 -6.34
N LEU A 212 -4.69 9.76 -5.31
CA LEU A 212 -5.61 8.64 -5.43
C LEU A 212 -6.90 9.01 -6.17
N THR A 213 -7.56 10.09 -5.75
CA THR A 213 -8.82 10.54 -6.37
C THR A 213 -8.65 11.01 -7.81
N ARG A 214 -7.45 11.47 -8.19
CA ARG A 214 -7.14 11.80 -9.59
C ARG A 214 -6.96 10.56 -10.45
N ILE A 215 -6.25 9.56 -9.95
CA ILE A 215 -6.09 8.26 -10.64
C ILE A 215 -7.45 7.59 -10.84
N LEU A 216 -8.33 7.67 -9.83
CA LEU A 216 -9.66 7.08 -9.85
C LEU A 216 -10.73 7.95 -10.55
N GLN A 217 -10.37 9.12 -11.08
CA GLN A 217 -11.35 10.03 -11.69
C GLN A 217 -12.14 9.37 -12.84
N ASP A 218 -11.45 8.57 -13.66
CA ASP A 218 -12.11 7.83 -14.74
C ASP A 218 -13.07 6.75 -14.24
N ALA A 219 -12.75 6.11 -13.12
CA ALA A 219 -13.59 5.10 -12.48
C ALA A 219 -14.79 5.70 -11.75
N LEU A 220 -14.61 6.87 -11.12
CA LEU A 220 -15.58 7.53 -10.28
C LEU A 220 -16.37 8.58 -11.06
N GLY A 221 -17.10 8.15 -12.09
CA GLY A 221 -17.98 9.01 -12.90
C GLY A 221 -17.40 9.45 -14.26
N GLY A 222 -16.21 8.98 -14.61
CA GLY A 222 -15.59 9.21 -15.91
C GLY A 222 -15.88 8.11 -16.94
N ASN A 223 -14.89 7.83 -17.79
CA ASN A 223 -14.97 6.87 -18.88
C ASN A 223 -14.29 5.53 -18.52
N SER A 224 -14.81 4.86 -17.50
CA SER A 224 -14.40 3.51 -17.11
C SER A 224 -15.59 2.75 -16.51
N GLN A 225 -15.69 1.46 -16.85
CA GLN A 225 -16.58 0.53 -16.19
C GLN A 225 -15.95 0.18 -14.85
N ALA A 226 -16.56 0.68 -13.78
CA ALA A 226 -16.03 0.53 -12.44
C ALA A 226 -16.81 -0.52 -11.64
N ALA A 227 -16.06 -1.35 -10.92
CA ALA A 227 -16.54 -2.23 -9.88
C ALA A 227 -15.88 -1.88 -8.54
N LEU A 228 -16.67 -1.86 -7.47
CA LEU A 228 -16.22 -1.66 -6.10
C LEU A 228 -16.57 -2.90 -5.27
N LEU A 229 -15.57 -3.49 -4.61
CA LEU A 229 -15.73 -4.60 -3.69
C LEU A 229 -15.47 -4.15 -2.25
N CYS A 230 -16.54 -4.05 -1.47
CA CYS A 230 -16.53 -3.73 -0.05
C CYS A 230 -16.14 -4.97 0.78
N CYS A 231 -14.89 -5.08 1.16
CA CYS A 231 -14.38 -6.15 2.02
C CYS A 231 -14.63 -5.82 3.49
N CYS A 232 -15.38 -6.66 4.19
CA CYS A 232 -15.81 -6.42 5.57
C CYS A 232 -15.50 -7.61 6.48
N SER A 233 -15.41 -7.36 7.80
CA SER A 233 -15.34 -8.43 8.80
C SER A 233 -16.71 -8.67 9.41
N PRO A 234 -17.13 -9.93 9.62
CA PRO A 234 -18.37 -10.24 10.31
C PRO A 234 -18.28 -10.05 11.83
N SER A 235 -17.09 -9.83 12.39
CA SER A 235 -16.88 -9.76 13.84
C SER A 235 -17.44 -8.48 14.48
N PRO A 236 -18.08 -8.57 15.66
CA PRO A 236 -18.52 -7.41 16.45
C PRO A 236 -17.41 -6.41 16.78
N SER A 237 -16.18 -6.89 17.01
CA SER A 237 -15.02 -6.01 17.23
C SER A 237 -14.71 -5.07 16.06
N ASN A 238 -15.28 -5.34 14.88
CA ASN A 238 -15.06 -4.65 13.63
C ASN A 238 -16.35 -4.06 13.04
N ALA A 239 -17.43 -3.98 13.83
CA ALA A 239 -18.74 -3.57 13.33
C ALA A 239 -18.78 -2.09 12.90
N SER A 240 -18.25 -1.15 13.69
CA SER A 240 -18.11 0.26 13.28
C SER A 240 -17.39 0.48 11.95
N GLU A 241 -16.31 -0.24 11.70
CA GLU A 241 -15.48 -0.09 10.51
C GLU A 241 -16.18 -0.71 9.29
N SER A 242 -16.73 -1.92 9.46
CA SER A 242 -17.52 -2.58 8.42
C SER A 242 -18.75 -1.75 8.06
N MET A 243 -19.48 -1.22 9.03
CA MET A 243 -20.59 -0.28 8.82
C MET A 243 -20.17 0.94 7.99
N SER A 244 -18.99 1.51 8.27
CA SER A 244 -18.46 2.65 7.51
C SER A 244 -18.14 2.27 6.05
N THR A 245 -17.55 1.09 5.83
CA THR A 245 -17.31 0.52 4.49
C THR A 245 -18.61 0.27 3.73
N LEU A 246 -19.63 -0.31 4.38
CA LEU A 246 -20.92 -0.60 3.76
C LEU A 246 -21.66 0.69 3.36
N ARG A 247 -21.67 1.70 4.25
CA ARG A 247 -22.23 3.02 3.92
C ARG A 247 -21.49 3.70 2.77
N PHE A 248 -20.17 3.54 2.68
CA PHE A 248 -19.39 4.02 1.54
C PHE A 248 -19.82 3.35 0.23
N GLY A 249 -19.91 2.02 0.22
CA GLY A 249 -20.40 1.26 -0.94
C GLY A 249 -21.82 1.66 -1.36
N ALA A 250 -22.72 1.82 -0.39
CA ALA A 250 -24.10 2.21 -0.64
C ALA A 250 -24.20 3.56 -1.36
N ARG A 251 -23.34 4.52 -0.99
CA ARG A 251 -23.23 5.80 -1.73
C ARG A 251 -22.63 5.59 -3.11
N ALA A 252 -21.53 4.85 -3.22
CA ALA A 252 -20.84 4.60 -4.49
C ALA A 252 -21.74 3.97 -5.57
N LYS A 253 -22.71 3.13 -5.18
CA LYS A 253 -23.71 2.49 -6.07
C LYS A 253 -24.52 3.50 -6.91
N HIS A 254 -24.63 4.74 -6.44
CA HIS A 254 -25.38 5.80 -7.12
C HIS A 254 -24.54 6.64 -8.10
N ILE A 255 -23.22 6.39 -8.20
CA ILE A 255 -22.36 7.06 -9.18
C ILE A 255 -22.71 6.58 -10.58
N LYS A 256 -22.78 7.53 -11.52
CA LYS A 256 -23.07 7.29 -12.93
C LYS A 256 -21.80 7.51 -13.76
N SER A 257 -21.43 6.53 -14.57
CA SER A 257 -20.29 6.58 -15.49
C SER A 257 -20.73 6.69 -16.95
N SER A 258 -19.89 7.31 -17.76
CA SER A 258 -20.12 7.55 -19.19
C SER A 258 -19.13 6.74 -20.03
N LEU A 259 -19.53 5.51 -20.36
CA LEU A 259 -18.71 4.58 -21.15
C LEU A 259 -18.65 4.98 -22.63
N ARG A 260 -17.45 4.99 -23.18
CA ARG A 260 -17.14 5.24 -24.60
C ARG A 260 -16.05 4.27 -25.04
N VAL A 261 -16.28 3.62 -26.18
CA VAL A 261 -15.28 2.75 -26.82
C VAL A 261 -14.12 3.60 -27.30
N GLN A 262 -12.89 3.19 -26.98
CA GLN A 262 -11.70 3.90 -27.40
C GLN A 262 -11.29 3.45 -28.82
N CYS A 263 -11.65 4.24 -29.84
CA CYS A 263 -11.17 4.07 -31.21
C CYS A 263 -10.30 5.28 -31.61
N LYS A 264 -9.04 5.04 -31.95
CA LYS A 264 -8.17 6.03 -32.61
C LYS A 264 -7.68 5.43 -33.92
N GLU A 265 -7.88 6.14 -35.04
CA GLU A 265 -7.36 5.77 -36.36
C GLU A 265 -5.95 6.35 -36.54
N ASP A 266 -4.96 5.50 -36.85
CA ASP A 266 -3.64 5.95 -37.32
C ASP A 266 -3.31 5.30 -38.67
N LYS A 267 -2.71 6.08 -39.58
CA LYS A 267 -2.29 5.65 -40.92
C LYS A 267 -1.10 4.70 -40.82
N PHE A 268 -1.24 3.49 -41.36
CA PHE A 268 -0.24 2.41 -41.28
C PHE A 268 0.91 2.62 -42.28
N ASP A 269 2.15 2.67 -41.78
CA ASP A 269 3.35 2.56 -42.63
C ASP A 269 3.82 1.09 -42.68
N LYS A 270 4.05 0.59 -43.89
CA LYS A 270 4.25 -0.84 -44.16
C LYS A 270 5.72 -1.23 -44.00
N THR A 271 6.11 -1.83 -42.88
CA THR A 271 7.32 -2.68 -42.85
C THR A 271 7.35 -3.66 -41.68
N HIS A 272 7.66 -4.91 -42.02
CA HIS A 272 8.04 -6.08 -41.21
C HIS A 272 6.94 -7.11 -40.88
N GLY A 273 7.13 -8.29 -41.47
CA GLY A 273 6.28 -9.48 -41.36
C GLY A 273 6.57 -10.37 -40.16
N PRO A 274 5.85 -11.50 -40.01
CA PRO A 274 5.75 -12.23 -38.75
C PRO A 274 6.85 -13.28 -38.59
N THR A 275 7.49 -13.31 -37.41
CA THR A 275 8.35 -14.41 -36.97
C THR A 275 7.78 -14.99 -35.67
N SER A 276 7.40 -16.26 -35.69
CA SER A 276 6.91 -17.03 -34.54
C SER A 276 8.07 -17.52 -33.66
N LEU A 277 7.95 -17.34 -32.33
CA LEU A 277 8.92 -17.81 -31.33
C LEU A 277 8.18 -18.46 -30.11
N PRO A 278 8.79 -19.41 -29.37
CA PRO A 278 8.11 -20.31 -28.44
C PRO A 278 7.79 -19.66 -27.07
N LYS A 279 6.67 -20.09 -26.48
CA LYS A 279 5.85 -19.35 -25.50
C LYS A 279 6.29 -19.38 -24.02
N ASP A 280 7.13 -20.32 -23.59
CA ASP A 280 7.32 -20.56 -22.15
C ASP A 280 8.48 -19.80 -21.50
N GLU A 281 9.54 -19.46 -22.25
CA GLU A 281 10.69 -18.76 -21.67
C GLU A 281 10.46 -17.27 -21.39
N THR A 282 9.41 -16.68 -21.98
CA THR A 282 9.20 -15.22 -21.93
C THR A 282 8.51 -14.80 -20.64
N CYS A 283 7.55 -15.59 -20.14
CA CYS A 283 6.79 -15.25 -18.93
C CYS A 283 7.71 -15.15 -17.70
N GLN A 284 8.61 -16.13 -17.55
CA GLN A 284 9.58 -16.15 -16.45
C GLN A 284 10.60 -15.01 -16.54
N LYS A 285 11.13 -14.74 -17.75
CA LYS A 285 12.07 -13.62 -17.99
C LYS A 285 11.43 -12.24 -17.78
N ILE A 286 10.13 -12.11 -17.99
CA ILE A 286 9.37 -10.87 -17.73
C ILE A 286 9.20 -10.69 -16.23
N LEU A 287 8.82 -11.74 -15.49
CA LEU A 287 8.68 -11.71 -14.03
C LEU A 287 10.00 -11.36 -13.33
N ASP A 288 11.12 -11.91 -13.79
CA ASP A 288 12.44 -11.62 -13.22
C ASP A 288 12.90 -10.18 -13.51
N LYS A 289 12.59 -9.64 -14.69
CA LYS A 289 12.85 -8.24 -15.03
C LYS A 289 11.98 -7.25 -14.27
N LEU A 290 10.74 -7.64 -13.93
CA LEU A 290 9.83 -6.84 -13.11
C LEU A 290 10.31 -6.79 -11.66
N ARG A 291 10.79 -7.92 -11.10
CA ARG A 291 11.40 -7.94 -9.75
C ARG A 291 12.64 -7.07 -9.64
N GLY A 292 13.46 -7.00 -10.68
CA GLY A 292 14.70 -6.18 -10.68
C GLY A 292 14.49 -4.68 -10.87
N LYS A 293 13.29 -4.23 -11.30
CA LYS A 293 12.98 -2.81 -11.54
C LYS A 293 12.17 -2.14 -10.42
N LEU A 294 11.76 -2.90 -9.42
CA LEU A 294 10.96 -2.42 -8.29
C LEU A 294 11.78 -1.68 -7.20
N ASP A 295 13.11 -1.54 -7.41
CA ASP A 295 14.07 -1.12 -6.38
C ASP A 295 14.40 0.40 -6.40
N VAL A 296 13.61 1.23 -7.09
CA VAL A 296 13.81 2.69 -7.21
C VAL A 296 12.55 3.43 -6.81
N ASP A 297 12.71 4.47 -5.98
CA ASP A 297 11.66 5.26 -5.32
C ASP A 297 10.44 5.48 -6.22
N VAL A 298 9.36 4.81 -5.82
CA VAL A 298 8.19 4.39 -6.60
C VAL A 298 7.14 5.51 -6.76
N MET A 299 7.47 6.77 -6.49
CA MET A 299 6.51 7.87 -6.55
C MET A 299 6.83 8.95 -7.58
N GLU A 300 8.10 9.24 -7.83
CA GLU A 300 8.53 10.36 -8.66
C GLU A 300 8.37 10.05 -10.16
N LEU A 301 8.76 8.83 -10.57
CA LEU A 301 8.65 8.35 -11.95
C LEU A 301 7.19 8.18 -12.40
N LEU A 302 6.21 8.08 -11.48
CA LEU A 302 4.78 8.07 -11.84
C LEU A 302 4.22 9.41 -12.18
N GLU A 303 4.66 10.45 -11.49
CA GLU A 303 4.16 11.79 -11.76
C GLU A 303 4.61 12.21 -13.16
N GLU A 304 5.86 11.92 -13.52
CA GLU A 304 6.38 12.11 -14.89
C GLU A 304 5.59 11.29 -15.92
N LEU A 305 5.33 10.02 -15.64
CA LEU A 305 4.56 9.12 -16.52
C LEU A 305 3.11 9.54 -16.75
N PHE A 306 2.44 10.00 -15.71
CA PHE A 306 1.04 10.42 -15.79
C PHE A 306 0.89 11.77 -16.50
N ILE A 307 1.92 12.62 -16.44
CA ILE A 307 2.04 13.84 -17.27
C ILE A 307 2.27 13.45 -18.74
N GLU A 308 3.21 12.55 -19.04
CA GLU A 308 3.51 12.12 -20.41
C GLU A 308 2.40 11.30 -21.10
N GLU A 309 1.52 10.63 -20.35
CA GLU A 309 0.38 9.88 -20.88
C GLU A 309 -0.86 10.76 -21.10
N GLY A 310 -0.79 12.06 -20.77
CA GLY A 310 -1.90 12.99 -20.90
C GLY A 310 -3.07 12.68 -19.94
N ILE A 311 -2.81 11.94 -18.87
CA ILE A 311 -3.78 11.68 -17.79
C ILE A 311 -3.88 12.91 -16.87
N PHE A 312 -2.77 13.63 -16.70
CA PHE A 312 -2.75 14.97 -16.16
C PHE A 312 -2.70 15.99 -17.31
N ASN A 313 -3.79 16.73 -17.51
CA ASN A 313 -3.72 17.98 -18.28
C ASN A 313 -2.93 18.99 -17.45
N ASP A 314 -2.01 19.70 -18.12
CA ASP A 314 -1.19 20.81 -17.62
C ASP A 314 -1.73 21.43 -16.32
N PHE A 315 -0.91 21.35 -15.28
CA PHE A 315 -1.08 22.24 -14.16
C PHE A 315 -0.52 23.60 -14.54
N ASN A 316 -1.41 24.52 -14.94
CA ASN A 316 -1.23 25.92 -14.58
C ASN A 316 -0.94 25.97 -13.06
N SER A 317 0.15 26.51 -12.52
CA SER A 317 1.29 27.28 -13.05
C SER A 317 2.51 26.93 -12.21
N ASP A 318 3.60 26.51 -12.85
CA ASP A 318 4.82 25.95 -12.23
C ASP A 318 5.56 26.87 -11.22
N GLU A 319 5.22 28.16 -11.12
CA GLU A 319 6.00 29.11 -10.31
C GLU A 319 5.77 29.00 -8.79
N GLU A 320 4.62 28.54 -8.30
CA GLU A 320 4.35 28.45 -6.84
C GLU A 320 4.79 27.10 -6.23
N VAL A 321 4.73 26.02 -7.00
CA VAL A 321 5.11 24.68 -6.53
C VAL A 321 6.63 24.53 -6.50
N GLU A 322 7.34 25.02 -7.52
CA GLU A 322 8.81 24.98 -7.55
C GLU A 322 9.41 25.86 -6.44
N SER A 323 8.78 27.01 -6.17
CA SER A 323 9.15 27.88 -5.04
C SER A 323 8.97 27.19 -3.69
N ALA A 324 7.80 26.56 -3.45
CA ALA A 324 7.54 25.84 -2.21
C ALA A 324 8.44 24.61 -2.03
N PHE A 325 8.73 23.88 -3.11
CA PHE A 325 9.62 22.72 -3.09
C PHE A 325 11.07 23.13 -2.82
N LYS A 326 11.53 24.23 -3.44
CA LYS A 326 12.85 24.81 -3.19
C LYS A 326 12.98 25.31 -1.75
N ASP A 327 11.92 25.86 -1.18
CA ASP A 327 11.87 26.32 0.21
C ASP A 327 11.93 25.17 1.21
N VAL A 328 11.15 24.10 0.99
CA VAL A 328 11.18 22.90 1.84
C VAL A 328 12.53 22.19 1.72
N THR A 329 13.05 22.04 0.51
CA THR A 329 14.35 21.40 0.26
C THR A 329 15.47 22.18 0.95
N SER A 330 15.46 23.52 0.88
CA SER A 330 16.46 24.36 1.56
C SER A 330 16.39 24.24 3.08
N ARG A 331 15.18 24.19 3.66
CA ARG A 331 15.01 24.00 5.11
C ARG A 331 15.50 22.63 5.57
N THR A 332 15.20 21.57 4.80
CA THR A 332 15.64 20.22 5.13
C THR A 332 17.16 20.08 5.00
N ILE A 333 17.78 20.68 3.97
CA ILE A 333 19.24 20.70 3.83
C ILE A 333 19.89 21.42 5.02
N SER A 334 19.39 22.59 5.43
CA SER A 334 19.94 23.28 6.61
C SER A 334 19.76 22.47 7.90
N SER A 335 18.61 21.81 8.09
CA SER A 335 18.40 20.96 9.27
C SER A 335 19.32 19.74 9.28
N LEU A 336 19.59 19.13 8.12
CA LEU A 336 20.52 18.01 8.00
C LEU A 336 21.96 18.46 8.20
N GLN A 337 22.35 19.63 7.68
CA GLN A 337 23.68 20.20 7.89
C GLN A 337 23.94 20.47 9.38
N GLN A 338 22.97 21.03 10.09
CA GLN A 338 23.08 21.26 11.53
C GLN A 338 23.22 19.95 12.32
N ALA A 339 22.42 18.93 11.98
CA ALA A 339 22.51 17.62 12.62
C ALA A 339 23.86 16.93 12.35
N VAL A 340 24.42 17.09 11.15
CA VAL A 340 25.76 16.57 10.82
C VAL A 340 26.85 17.29 11.61
N GLU A 341 26.73 18.61 11.80
CA GLU A 341 27.69 19.40 12.57
C GLU A 341 27.66 19.02 14.07
N GLU A 342 26.47 18.81 14.64
CA GLU A 342 26.32 18.32 16.02
C GLU A 342 26.91 16.91 16.21
N LEU A 343 26.74 16.02 15.22
CA LEU A 343 27.34 14.69 15.23
C LEU A 343 28.86 14.73 15.12
N LEU A 344 29.42 15.64 14.32
CA LEU A 344 30.87 15.81 14.20
C LEU A 344 31.51 16.22 15.53
N VAL A 345 30.90 17.17 16.25
CA VAL A 345 31.35 17.57 17.60
C VAL A 345 31.32 16.37 18.56
N THR A 346 30.25 15.59 18.52
CA THR A 346 30.10 14.40 19.39
C THR A 346 31.16 13.34 19.09
N VAL A 347 31.51 13.14 17.81
CA VAL A 347 32.56 12.21 17.40
C VAL A 347 33.94 12.68 17.89
N GLU A 348 34.25 13.97 17.78
CA GLU A 348 35.51 14.52 18.30
C GLU A 348 35.64 14.36 19.82
N GLU A 349 34.55 14.57 20.57
CA GLU A 349 34.52 14.33 22.01
C GLU A 349 34.80 12.85 22.35
N LEU A 350 34.12 11.92 21.68
CA LEU A 350 34.31 10.49 21.89
C LEU A 350 35.70 9.99 21.47
N GLU A 351 36.30 10.57 20.44
CA GLU A 351 37.70 10.29 20.08
C GLU A 351 38.67 10.78 21.15
N GLY A 352 38.41 11.95 21.74
CA GLY A 352 39.15 12.47 22.88
C GLY A 352 39.06 11.56 24.10
N GLU A 353 37.86 11.11 24.46
CA GLU A 353 37.65 10.17 25.56
C GLU A 353 38.33 8.83 25.31
N ASN A 354 38.23 8.29 24.09
CA ASN A 354 38.90 7.05 23.72
C ASN A 354 40.42 7.15 23.82
N LYS A 355 41.01 8.30 23.46
CA LYS A 355 42.44 8.53 23.61
C LYS A 355 42.85 8.60 25.08
N ALA A 356 42.06 9.26 25.92
CA ALA A 356 42.28 9.32 27.36
C ALA A 356 42.17 7.92 28.02
N LEU A 357 41.18 7.13 27.61
CA LEU A 357 41.00 5.75 28.08
C LEU A 357 42.18 4.86 27.67
N LYS A 358 42.63 4.93 26.41
CA LYS A 358 43.82 4.20 25.96
C LYS A 358 45.05 4.52 26.79
N ALA A 359 45.30 5.81 27.08
CA ALA A 359 46.42 6.21 27.93
C ALA A 359 46.31 5.66 29.36
N ARG A 360 45.09 5.58 29.92
CA ARG A 360 44.86 4.98 31.25
C ARG A 360 45.08 3.47 31.24
N VAL A 361 44.68 2.78 30.19
CA VAL A 361 44.92 1.33 30.01
C VAL A 361 46.43 1.07 29.92
N GLU A 362 47.16 1.80 29.08
CA GLU A 362 48.62 1.65 28.97
C GLU A 362 49.35 1.95 30.28
N ALA A 363 48.87 2.92 31.07
CA ALA A 363 49.41 3.21 32.39
C ALA A 363 49.16 2.06 33.37
N ALA A 364 47.97 1.47 33.33
CA ALA A 364 47.62 0.31 34.16
C ALA A 364 48.44 -0.93 33.78
N GLU A 365 48.67 -1.17 32.48
CA GLU A 365 49.53 -2.25 31.98
C GLU A 365 50.98 -2.07 32.41
N ARG A 366 51.50 -0.82 32.39
CA ARG A 366 52.83 -0.50 32.93
C ARG A 366 52.93 -0.75 34.44
N TYR A 367 51.88 -0.43 35.19
CA TYR A 367 51.82 -0.76 36.61
C TYR A 367 51.81 -2.28 36.83
N ASP A 368 51.03 -3.05 36.08
CA ASP A 368 50.98 -4.51 36.19
C ASP A 368 52.32 -5.17 35.84
N ALA A 369 53.02 -4.68 34.80
CA ALA A 369 54.37 -5.12 34.45
C ALA A 369 55.38 -4.84 35.57
N HIS A 370 55.34 -3.64 36.15
CA HIS A 370 56.21 -3.26 37.27
C HIS A 370 55.91 -4.07 38.55
N TRP A 371 54.65 -4.45 38.77
CA TRP A 371 54.25 -5.34 39.88
C TRP A 371 54.67 -6.79 39.65
N LYS A 372 54.69 -7.28 38.41
CA LYS A 372 55.22 -8.60 38.05
C LYS A 372 56.73 -8.68 38.27
N GLU A 373 57.50 -7.68 37.81
CA GLU A 373 58.95 -7.59 38.08
C GLU A 373 59.27 -7.53 39.59
N ALA A 374 58.48 -6.77 40.36
CA ALA A 374 58.64 -6.68 41.82
C ALA A 374 58.36 -8.02 42.53
N ARG A 375 57.58 -8.93 41.92
CA ARG A 375 57.26 -10.26 42.46
C ARG A 375 58.35 -11.29 42.18
N GLU A 376 59.10 -11.12 41.11
CA GLU A 376 60.17 -12.02 40.69
C GLU A 376 61.53 -11.67 41.35
N ASN A 377 61.64 -10.53 42.04
CA ASN A 377 62.87 -10.08 42.67
C ASN A 377 62.75 -9.91 44.21
N PRO A 378 63.18 -10.88 45.04
CA PRO A 378 62.93 -10.90 46.49
C PRO A 378 63.65 -9.80 47.29
N SER A 379 64.59 -9.08 46.66
CA SER A 379 65.31 -7.95 47.29
C SER A 379 64.50 -6.64 47.32
N PHE A 380 63.45 -6.53 46.50
CA PHE A 380 62.66 -5.29 46.35
C PHE A 380 61.54 -5.17 47.39
N LEU A 381 60.93 -6.30 47.78
CA LEU A 381 59.91 -6.37 48.85
C LEU A 381 60.44 -5.89 50.21
N HIS A 382 61.73 -6.13 50.50
CA HIS A 382 62.36 -5.71 51.75
C HIS A 382 62.61 -4.18 51.81
N ARG A 383 62.61 -3.49 50.67
CA ARG A 383 62.83 -2.05 50.56
C ARG A 383 61.52 -1.25 50.66
N ILE A 384 60.42 -1.82 50.19
CA ILE A 384 59.06 -1.26 50.31
C ILE A 384 58.47 -1.49 51.71
N LEU A 385 58.68 -2.66 52.31
CA LEU A 385 58.24 -2.96 53.68
C LEU A 385 58.99 -2.15 54.76
N GLY A 386 60.14 -1.55 54.43
CA GLY A 386 60.90 -0.66 55.32
C GLY A 386 60.31 0.73 55.51
N ILE A 387 59.24 1.10 54.78
CA ILE A 387 58.59 2.42 54.86
C ILE A 387 57.16 2.28 55.45
N ASN A 388 56.85 1.16 56.11
CA ASN A 388 55.58 0.97 56.82
C ASN A 388 55.51 1.84 58.08
N GLY A 389 54.98 3.05 57.90
CA GLY A 389 54.55 3.94 58.96
C GLY A 389 53.18 4.56 58.74
N PHE A 390 52.27 3.98 57.93
CA PHE A 390 50.94 4.57 57.70
C PHE A 390 49.86 3.55 57.24
N ILE A 391 49.85 2.33 57.78
CA ILE A 391 48.71 1.40 57.64
C ILE A 391 47.90 1.44 58.94
N SER A 392 46.99 2.41 59.09
CA SER A 392 45.96 2.39 60.14
C SER A 392 44.67 3.13 59.77
N TRP A 393 44.26 3.10 58.50
CA TRP A 393 42.94 3.61 58.10
C TRP A 393 42.46 2.83 56.86
N PHE A 394 41.16 2.57 56.74
CA PHE A 394 40.50 1.77 55.67
C PHE A 394 40.39 0.24 55.86
N GLY A 395 40.43 -0.26 57.10
CA GLY A 395 40.05 -1.65 57.43
C GLY A 395 38.58 -1.86 57.85
N SER A 396 37.65 -0.94 57.57
CA SER A 396 36.27 -1.01 58.12
C SER A 396 35.16 -0.64 57.15
N PHE A 397 35.19 -1.11 55.89
CA PHE A 397 34.05 -0.87 54.99
C PHE A 397 33.49 -2.06 54.22
N PHE A 398 33.91 -3.30 54.48
CA PHE A 398 33.23 -4.46 53.90
C PHE A 398 33.09 -5.59 54.91
N HIS A 399 32.10 -5.46 55.80
CA HIS A 399 31.23 -6.56 56.19
C HIS A 399 29.92 -6.02 56.80
N ILE A 400 28.87 -6.07 55.97
CA ILE A 400 27.40 -6.14 56.19
C ILE A 400 26.70 -5.22 55.20
#